data_AF-A0AA41RUI3-F1
#
_entry.id   AF-A0AA41RUI3-F1
#
_cell.length_a   1.000
_cell.length_b   1.000
_cell.length_c   1.000
_cell.angle_alpha   90.00
_cell.angle_beta   90.00
_cell.angle_gamma   90.00
#
_symmetry.space_group_name_H-M   'P 1'
#
loop_
_entity.id
_entity.type
_entity.pdbx_description
1 polymer ?
#
loop_
_entity_poly.entity_id
_entity_poly.type
_entity_poly.pdbx_seq_one_letter_code
_entity_poly.pdbx_strand_id
1 'polypeptide(L)'
;MAKISILSAIIFLVVSLIVVDARRLINTGGLNVGGDRNTGGVNVDGFDNTGGLNVVADRNTGGVNVVSADNTGGVNGLGFGNTGGVNVNGFGNTGGVNALSNGNTGGVNVLSNGNTGGVNALSNGNTGGVNALSNGNTGGVNALSNGNTGGVNALSNGNTGGVNVLGNGNTGGVNVLGNGNTGDVNVLSDNKNGGVHVLGLP
;
A
#
# COMPACT_ATOMS: atom_id res chain seq x y z
N MET A 1 -62.39 10.80 -1.71
CA MET A 1 -61.63 9.81 -0.92
C MET A 1 -61.56 8.52 -1.71
N ALA A 2 -60.40 8.15 -2.24
CA ALA A 2 -60.25 6.92 -3.01
C ALA A 2 -60.31 5.71 -2.07
N LYS A 3 -61.30 4.83 -2.26
CA LYS A 3 -61.38 3.54 -1.55
C LYS A 3 -60.35 2.60 -2.18
N ILE A 4 -59.21 2.40 -1.52
CA ILE A 4 -58.29 1.32 -1.87
C ILE A 4 -59.04 0.00 -1.61
N SER A 5 -59.22 -0.81 -2.65
CA SER A 5 -59.83 -2.13 -2.47
C SER A 5 -58.88 -3.03 -1.69
N ILE A 6 -59.44 -3.94 -0.88
CA ILE A 6 -58.67 -4.92 -0.10
C ILE A 6 -57.71 -5.69 -1.01
N LEU A 7 -58.14 -6.01 -2.23
CA LEU A 7 -57.30 -6.69 -3.22
C LEU A 7 -56.09 -5.84 -3.66
N SER A 8 -56.27 -4.54 -3.85
CA SER A 8 -55.19 -3.62 -4.21
C SER A 8 -54.18 -3.44 -3.07
N ALA A 9 -54.65 -3.43 -1.81
CA ALA A 9 -53.77 -3.43 -0.64
C ALA A 9 -52.96 -4.72 -0.50
N ILE A 10 -53.58 -5.89 -0.75
CA ILE A 10 -52.90 -7.19 -0.72
C ILE A 10 -51.85 -7.29 -1.82
N ILE A 11 -52.17 -6.87 -3.05
CA ILE A 11 -51.20 -6.86 -4.16
C ILE A 11 -50.01 -5.97 -3.82
N PHE A 12 -50.26 -4.78 -3.27
CA PHE A 12 -49.18 -3.87 -2.88
C PHE A 12 -48.31 -4.47 -1.77
N LEU A 13 -48.91 -5.13 -0.78
CA LEU A 13 -48.21 -5.82 0.29
C LEU A 13 -47.35 -6.97 -0.25
N VAL A 14 -47.91 -7.83 -1.10
CA VAL A 14 -47.20 -8.98 -1.68
C VAL A 14 -46.06 -8.53 -2.57
N VAL A 15 -46.29 -7.55 -3.45
CA VAL A 15 -45.23 -6.97 -4.30
C VAL A 15 -44.16 -6.33 -3.42
N SER A 16 -44.54 -5.57 -2.39
CA SER A 16 -43.57 -4.98 -1.46
C SER A 16 -42.76 -6.04 -0.71
N LEU A 17 -43.38 -7.16 -0.31
CA LEU A 17 -42.72 -8.25 0.39
C LEU A 17 -41.74 -8.98 -0.53
N ILE A 18 -42.15 -9.30 -1.76
CA ILE A 18 -41.28 -9.90 -2.81
C ILE A 18 -40.11 -8.97 -3.15
N VAL A 19 -40.37 -7.66 -3.24
CA VAL A 19 -39.35 -6.63 -3.51
C VAL A 19 -38.41 -6.40 -2.31
N VAL A 20 -38.86 -6.66 -1.08
CA VAL A 20 -38.03 -6.65 0.13
C VAL A 20 -37.16 -7.92 0.20
N ASP A 21 -37.71 -9.07 -0.19
CA ASP A 21 -37.02 -10.37 -0.21
C ASP A 21 -35.87 -10.38 -1.23
N ALA A 22 -36.07 -9.78 -2.41
CA ALA A 22 -35.03 -9.60 -3.42
C ALA A 22 -33.89 -8.63 -3.03
N ARG A 23 -34.01 -7.87 -1.92
CA ARG A 23 -32.98 -6.91 -1.46
C ARG A 23 -32.22 -7.32 -0.19
N ARG A 24 -32.61 -8.41 0.48
CA ARG A 24 -32.13 -8.75 1.83
C ARG A 24 -31.79 -10.23 2.06
N LEU A 25 -30.97 -10.84 1.21
CA LEU A 25 -30.29 -12.09 1.58
C LEU A 25 -28.96 -11.77 2.29
N ILE A 26 -29.03 -11.39 3.57
CA ILE A 26 -27.84 -11.26 4.43
C ILE A 26 -27.67 -12.59 5.16
N ASN A 27 -26.58 -13.29 4.93
CA ASN A 27 -26.27 -14.51 5.67
C ASN A 27 -25.36 -14.19 6.87
N THR A 28 -25.78 -14.59 8.07
CA THR A 28 -25.08 -14.27 9.32
C THR A 28 -24.39 -15.53 9.86
N GLY A 29 -23.17 -15.79 9.39
CA GLY A 29 -22.33 -16.88 9.85
C GLY A 29 -22.78 -18.28 9.45
N GLY A 30 -22.12 -19.30 10.01
CA GLY A 30 -22.34 -20.71 9.69
C GLY A 30 -21.16 -21.35 8.96
N LEU A 31 -21.35 -22.61 8.55
CA LEU A 31 -20.42 -23.35 7.71
C LEU A 31 -20.98 -23.36 6.28
N ASN A 32 -20.14 -23.04 5.30
CA ASN A 32 -20.50 -22.97 3.87
C ASN A 32 -21.60 -21.93 3.63
N VAL A 33 -21.19 -20.67 3.77
CA VAL A 33 -22.07 -19.50 3.72
C VAL A 33 -22.05 -18.92 2.30
N GLY A 34 -23.20 -18.91 1.65
CA GLY A 34 -23.39 -18.29 0.34
C GLY A 34 -24.33 -17.09 0.41
N GLY A 35 -24.17 -16.15 -0.52
CA GLY A 35 -25.11 -15.05 -0.74
C GLY A 35 -24.46 -13.76 -1.20
N ASP A 36 -25.28 -12.77 -1.56
CA ASP A 36 -24.80 -11.46 -2.01
C ASP A 36 -24.10 -10.70 -0.89
N ARG A 37 -24.59 -10.83 0.36
CA ARG A 37 -23.97 -10.19 1.52
C ARG A 37 -23.84 -11.18 2.67
N ASN A 38 -22.63 -11.34 3.17
CA ASN A 38 -22.32 -12.26 4.26
C ASN A 38 -21.67 -11.52 5.43
N THR A 39 -21.94 -11.99 6.65
CA THR A 39 -21.31 -11.48 7.87
C THR A 39 -20.81 -12.66 8.70
N GLY A 40 -19.49 -12.85 8.72
CA GLY A 40 -18.84 -13.98 9.37
C GLY A 40 -19.06 -15.31 8.67
N GLY A 41 -18.68 -16.41 9.34
CA GLY A 41 -18.80 -17.77 8.82
C GLY A 41 -17.46 -18.42 8.51
N VAL A 42 -17.53 -19.70 8.15
CA VAL A 42 -16.40 -20.51 7.68
C VAL A 42 -16.74 -21.00 6.28
N ASN A 43 -15.80 -20.82 5.34
CA ASN A 43 -15.99 -21.06 3.91
C ASN A 43 -17.15 -20.21 3.39
N VAL A 44 -16.85 -18.95 3.08
CA VAL A 44 -17.83 -17.95 2.68
C VAL A 44 -17.58 -17.58 1.22
N ASP A 45 -18.58 -17.78 0.37
CA ASP A 45 -18.57 -17.34 -1.02
C ASP A 45 -19.67 -16.30 -1.23
N GLY A 46 -19.33 -15.11 -1.71
CA GLY A 46 -20.33 -14.06 -1.93
C GLY A 46 -19.83 -12.83 -2.66
N PHE A 47 -20.68 -11.82 -2.79
CA PHE A 47 -20.28 -10.56 -3.40
C PHE A 47 -19.63 -9.64 -2.36
N ASP A 48 -20.34 -9.36 -1.28
CA ASP A 48 -19.87 -8.56 -0.15
C ASP A 48 -19.74 -9.41 1.10
N ASN A 49 -18.60 -9.32 1.78
CA ASN A 49 -18.39 -10.02 3.03
C ASN A 49 -17.78 -9.15 4.13
N THR A 50 -18.22 -9.39 5.37
CA THR A 50 -17.64 -8.77 6.58
C THR A 50 -17.23 -9.86 7.57
N GLY A 51 -15.93 -10.04 7.78
CA GLY A 51 -15.36 -11.03 8.70
C GLY A 51 -15.45 -12.47 8.18
N GLY A 52 -15.12 -13.46 9.02
CA GLY A 52 -15.16 -14.88 8.63
C GLY A 52 -13.78 -15.47 8.31
N LEU A 53 -13.79 -16.77 8.04
CA LEU A 53 -12.61 -17.60 7.78
C LEU A 53 -12.76 -18.28 6.42
N ASN A 54 -11.72 -18.19 5.58
CA ASN A 54 -11.70 -18.72 4.22
C ASN A 54 -12.83 -18.09 3.40
N VAL A 55 -12.59 -16.87 2.93
CA VAL A 55 -13.58 -16.07 2.22
C VAL A 55 -13.14 -15.93 0.77
N VAL A 56 -14.05 -16.17 -0.16
CA VAL A 56 -13.95 -15.73 -1.55
C VAL A 56 -15.05 -14.70 -1.81
N ALA A 57 -14.67 -13.46 -2.10
CA ALA A 57 -15.65 -12.41 -2.33
C ALA A 57 -15.21 -11.38 -3.37
N ASP A 58 -16.12 -10.59 -3.91
CA ASP A 58 -15.71 -9.42 -4.71
C ASP A 58 -15.17 -8.32 -3.79
N ARG A 59 -15.90 -7.99 -2.71
CA ARG A 59 -15.47 -7.05 -1.68
C ARG A 59 -15.49 -7.69 -0.31
N ASN A 60 -14.42 -7.49 0.45
CA ASN A 60 -14.31 -8.01 1.80
C ASN A 60 -13.82 -6.97 2.82
N THR A 61 -14.36 -7.02 4.04
CA THR A 61 -13.87 -6.25 5.19
C THR A 61 -13.57 -7.19 6.36
N GLY A 62 -12.30 -7.27 6.77
CA GLY A 62 -11.84 -8.10 7.89
C GLY A 62 -11.76 -9.60 7.57
N GLY A 63 -11.65 -10.46 8.58
CA GLY A 63 -11.57 -11.91 8.39
C GLY A 63 -10.16 -12.45 8.19
N VAL A 64 -10.09 -13.76 7.93
CA VAL A 64 -8.84 -14.53 7.85
C VAL A 64 -8.86 -15.40 6.60
N ASN A 65 -7.76 -15.38 5.84
CA ASN A 65 -7.61 -16.06 4.56
C ASN A 65 -8.70 -15.62 3.58
N VAL A 66 -8.49 -14.46 2.98
CA VAL A 66 -9.45 -13.81 2.10
C VAL A 66 -8.86 -13.76 0.70
N VAL A 67 -9.63 -14.20 -0.28
CA VAL A 67 -9.39 -13.92 -1.70
C VAL A 67 -10.51 -13.00 -2.16
N SER A 68 -10.18 -11.75 -2.49
CA SER A 68 -11.19 -10.82 -3.01
C SER A 68 -10.66 -9.84 -4.03
N ALA A 69 -11.54 -9.23 -4.83
CA ALA A 69 -11.08 -8.16 -5.71
C ALA A 69 -10.58 -6.97 -4.89
N ASP A 70 -11.37 -6.56 -3.90
CA ASP A 70 -11.01 -5.54 -2.91
C ASP A 70 -11.09 -6.09 -1.49
N ASN A 71 -10.07 -5.82 -0.68
CA ASN A 71 -10.03 -6.23 0.73
C ASN A 71 -9.67 -5.06 1.65
N THR A 72 -10.39 -4.92 2.76
CA THR A 72 -10.09 -3.95 3.82
C THR A 72 -9.83 -4.66 5.13
N GLY A 73 -8.60 -4.62 5.62
CA GLY A 73 -8.16 -5.22 6.87
C GLY A 73 -8.05 -6.75 6.83
N GLY A 74 -8.04 -7.37 8.02
CA GLY A 74 -7.95 -8.82 8.16
C GLY A 74 -6.54 -9.38 8.14
N VAL A 75 -6.46 -10.71 8.02
CA VAL A 75 -5.22 -11.49 8.03
C VAL A 75 -5.17 -12.36 6.77
N ASN A 76 -4.05 -12.33 6.06
CA ASN A 76 -3.84 -13.06 4.79
C ASN A 76 -4.89 -12.68 3.73
N GLY A 77 -4.74 -11.47 3.17
CA GLY A 77 -5.54 -10.99 2.05
C GLY A 77 -4.83 -11.16 0.71
N LEU A 78 -5.52 -11.74 -0.27
CA LEU A 78 -5.10 -11.80 -1.66
C LEU A 78 -6.13 -11.04 -2.50
N GLY A 79 -5.70 -10.10 -3.35
CA GLY A 79 -6.64 -9.36 -4.18
C GLY A 79 -6.04 -8.43 -5.20
N PHE A 80 -6.87 -7.66 -5.90
CA PHE A 80 -6.40 -6.58 -6.75
C PHE A 80 -6.04 -5.36 -5.92
N GLY A 81 -6.94 -4.96 -5.02
CA GLY A 81 -6.78 -3.85 -4.10
C GLY A 81 -6.84 -4.30 -2.63
N ASN A 82 -5.84 -3.96 -1.82
CA ASN A 82 -5.88 -4.20 -0.38
C ASN A 82 -5.66 -2.91 0.41
N THR A 83 -6.42 -2.71 1.48
CA THR A 83 -6.25 -1.60 2.43
C THR A 83 -6.07 -2.14 3.86
N GLY A 84 -4.91 -1.91 4.47
CA GLY A 84 -4.56 -2.41 5.80
C GLY A 84 -4.29 -3.92 5.84
N GLY A 85 -4.37 -4.52 7.02
CA GLY A 85 -4.19 -5.97 7.23
C GLY A 85 -2.76 -6.39 7.58
N VAL A 86 -2.58 -7.67 7.93
CA VAL A 86 -1.28 -8.18 8.42
C VAL A 86 -0.39 -8.70 7.29
N ASN A 87 -0.93 -9.55 6.42
CA ASN A 87 -0.22 -10.07 5.25
C ASN A 87 -1.12 -9.84 4.05
N VAL A 88 -0.73 -8.95 3.15
CA VAL A 88 -1.53 -8.60 1.98
C VAL A 88 -0.71 -8.75 0.72
N ASN A 89 -1.31 -9.36 -0.29
CA ASN A 89 -0.73 -9.52 -1.61
C ASN A 89 -1.73 -9.04 -2.65
N GLY A 90 -1.28 -8.18 -3.57
CA GLY A 90 -2.14 -7.72 -4.64
C GLY A 90 -1.47 -6.82 -5.65
N PHE A 91 -2.25 -6.25 -6.56
CA PHE A 91 -1.71 -5.30 -7.54
C PHE A 91 -1.43 -3.94 -6.89
N GLY A 92 -2.37 -3.46 -6.08
CA GLY A 92 -2.28 -2.20 -5.34
C GLY A 92 -2.60 -2.39 -3.86
N ASN A 93 -1.70 -1.94 -2.99
CA ASN A 93 -1.88 -2.03 -1.54
C ASN A 93 -1.75 -0.63 -0.89
N THR A 94 -2.55 -0.39 0.15
CA THR A 94 -2.46 0.80 1.01
C THR A 94 -2.32 0.36 2.46
N GLY A 95 -1.19 0.66 3.09
CA GLY A 95 -0.88 0.26 4.47
C GLY A 95 -0.55 -1.22 4.60
N GLY A 96 -0.83 -1.76 5.79
CA GLY A 96 -0.58 -3.16 6.13
C GLY A 96 0.78 -3.41 6.78
N VAL A 97 0.91 -4.55 7.44
CA VAL A 97 2.15 -4.92 8.14
C VAL A 97 3.17 -5.51 7.16
N ASN A 98 2.78 -6.54 6.41
CA ASN A 98 3.58 -7.13 5.35
C ASN A 98 2.80 -7.04 4.04
N ALA A 99 3.34 -6.30 3.07
CA ALA A 99 2.70 -6.06 1.79
C ALA A 99 3.58 -6.53 0.63
N LEU A 100 3.00 -7.29 -0.28
CA LEU A 100 3.58 -7.63 -1.58
C LEU A 100 2.70 -7.07 -2.68
N SER A 101 3.23 -6.22 -3.56
CA SER A 101 2.43 -5.69 -4.67
C SER A 101 3.21 -5.10 -5.84
N ASN A 102 2.51 -4.73 -6.91
CA ASN A 102 3.10 -3.88 -7.93
C ASN A 102 3.24 -2.44 -7.43
N GLY A 103 2.19 -1.90 -6.81
CA GLY A 103 2.18 -0.57 -6.21
C GLY A 103 1.78 -0.60 -4.74
N ASN A 104 2.46 0.17 -3.90
CA ASN A 104 2.14 0.26 -2.48
C ASN A 104 2.21 1.70 -1.95
N THR A 105 1.27 2.05 -1.06
CA THR A 105 1.30 3.31 -0.29
C THR A 105 1.31 3.01 1.20
N GLY A 106 2.40 3.36 1.91
CA GLY A 106 2.53 3.17 3.35
C GLY A 106 2.90 1.74 3.78
N GLY A 107 2.58 1.35 5.01
CA GLY A 107 2.85 0.00 5.52
C GLY A 107 4.21 -0.17 6.18
N VAL A 108 4.41 -1.31 6.83
CA VAL A 108 5.59 -1.57 7.68
C VAL A 108 6.71 -2.25 6.91
N ASN A 109 6.46 -3.42 6.34
CA ASN A 109 7.40 -4.18 5.51
C ASN A 109 6.81 -4.36 4.12
N VAL A 110 7.40 -3.72 3.13
CA VAL A 110 6.86 -3.64 1.78
C VAL A 110 7.85 -4.21 0.79
N LEU A 111 7.38 -5.12 -0.06
CA LEU A 111 8.05 -5.51 -1.28
C LEU A 111 7.17 -5.10 -2.46
N SER A 112 7.66 -4.19 -3.32
CA SER A 112 6.87 -3.76 -4.46
C SER A 112 7.67 -3.27 -5.67
N ASN A 113 7.03 -3.08 -6.83
CA ASN A 113 7.72 -2.38 -7.92
C ASN A 113 7.81 -0.88 -7.63
N GLY A 114 6.73 -0.27 -7.15
CA GLY A 114 6.68 1.13 -6.75
C GLY A 114 6.10 1.31 -5.35
N ASN A 115 6.80 2.07 -4.51
CA ASN A 115 6.36 2.34 -3.14
C ASN A 115 6.33 3.85 -2.83
N THR A 116 5.31 4.28 -2.10
CA THR A 116 5.22 5.63 -1.53
C THR A 116 5.09 5.55 -0.01
N GLY A 117 6.09 6.03 0.72
CA GLY A 117 6.11 6.05 2.19
C GLY A 117 6.47 4.70 2.82
N GLY A 118 5.97 4.45 4.03
CA GLY A 118 6.22 3.20 4.76
C GLY A 118 7.52 3.17 5.56
N VAL A 119 7.70 2.10 6.33
CA VAL A 119 8.81 1.97 7.29
C VAL A 119 10.02 1.28 6.64
N ASN A 120 9.85 0.05 6.15
CA ASN A 120 10.87 -0.72 5.44
C ASN A 120 10.34 -1.07 4.06
N ALA A 121 10.96 -0.53 3.02
CA ALA A 121 10.56 -0.76 1.64
C ALA A 121 11.71 -1.32 0.82
N LEU A 122 11.43 -2.41 0.10
CA LEU A 122 12.24 -2.91 -1.00
C LEU A 122 11.45 -2.70 -2.28
N SER A 123 11.97 -1.88 -3.20
CA SER A 123 11.27 -1.62 -4.46
C SER A 123 12.15 -1.23 -5.62
N ASN A 124 11.62 -1.20 -6.85
CA ASN A 124 12.35 -0.62 -7.97
C ASN A 124 12.38 0.91 -7.86
N GLY A 125 11.23 1.52 -7.54
CA GLY A 125 11.09 2.94 -7.29
C GLY A 125 10.49 3.22 -5.92
N ASN A 126 11.05 4.18 -5.19
CA ASN A 126 10.54 4.57 -3.88
C ASN A 126 10.40 6.10 -3.75
N THR A 127 9.32 6.56 -3.13
CA THR A 127 9.10 7.97 -2.76
C THR A 127 8.87 8.07 -1.25
N GLY A 128 9.78 8.71 -0.52
CA GLY A 128 9.68 8.92 0.92
C GLY A 128 9.93 7.65 1.75
N GLY A 129 9.40 7.62 2.97
CA GLY A 129 9.56 6.48 3.88
C GLY A 129 10.80 6.57 4.78
N VAL A 130 10.94 5.59 5.68
CA VAL A 130 12.00 5.58 6.70
C VAL A 130 13.25 4.87 6.21
N ASN A 131 13.14 3.59 5.84
CA ASN A 131 14.22 2.79 5.29
C ASN A 131 13.82 2.27 3.91
N ALA A 132 14.55 2.69 2.89
CA ALA A 132 14.29 2.32 1.51
C ALA A 132 15.51 1.68 0.87
N LEU A 133 15.30 0.52 0.25
CA LEU A 133 16.24 -0.09 -0.67
C LEU A 133 15.60 -0.10 -2.06
N SER A 134 16.15 0.65 -3.00
CA SER A 134 15.58 0.73 -4.34
C SER A 134 16.55 1.02 -5.46
N ASN A 135 16.14 0.86 -6.72
CA ASN A 135 16.96 1.34 -7.84
C ASN A 135 16.94 2.87 -7.91
N GLY A 136 15.74 3.46 -7.78
CA GLY A 136 15.53 4.91 -7.71
C GLY A 136 14.78 5.30 -6.45
N ASN A 137 15.24 6.36 -5.78
CA ASN A 137 14.61 6.87 -4.58
C ASN A 137 14.43 8.40 -4.64
N THR A 138 13.28 8.89 -4.17
CA THR A 138 12.99 10.31 -4.00
C THR A 138 12.65 10.58 -2.54
N GLY A 139 13.51 11.32 -1.82
CA GLY A 139 13.32 11.70 -0.42
C GLY A 139 13.49 10.55 0.57
N GLY A 140 12.88 10.67 1.74
CA GLY A 140 12.98 9.66 2.80
C GLY A 140 14.15 9.88 3.76
N VAL A 141 14.22 9.04 4.80
CA VAL A 141 15.19 9.20 5.90
C VAL A 141 16.49 8.46 5.59
N ASN A 142 16.42 7.14 5.42
CA ASN A 142 17.56 6.29 5.07
C ASN A 142 17.29 5.61 3.72
N ALA A 143 18.09 5.96 2.73
CA ALA A 143 17.94 5.44 1.38
C ALA A 143 19.23 4.76 0.92
N LEU A 144 19.10 3.54 0.41
CA LEU A 144 20.14 2.86 -0.36
C LEU A 144 19.61 2.68 -1.77
N SER A 145 20.24 3.36 -2.75
CA SER A 145 19.79 3.25 -4.14
C SER A 145 20.87 3.48 -5.18
N ASN A 146 20.61 3.13 -6.44
CA ASN A 146 21.51 3.49 -7.52
C ASN A 146 21.44 5.00 -7.81
N GLY A 147 20.22 5.53 -7.89
CA GLY A 147 19.94 6.95 -8.03
C GLY A 147 19.06 7.47 -6.90
N ASN A 148 19.41 8.62 -6.34
CA ASN A 148 18.64 9.26 -5.28
C ASN A 148 18.36 10.74 -5.58
N THR A 149 17.23 11.26 -5.13
CA THR A 149 16.88 12.68 -5.18
C THR A 149 16.41 13.13 -3.80
N GLY A 150 17.22 13.93 -3.11
CA GLY A 150 16.91 14.45 -1.77
C GLY A 150 17.04 13.42 -0.64
N GLY A 151 16.43 13.70 0.52
CA GLY A 151 16.49 12.81 1.69
C GLY A 151 17.59 13.17 2.70
N VAL A 152 17.67 12.42 3.81
CA VAL A 152 18.48 12.78 4.99
C VAL A 152 19.76 11.96 5.15
N ASN A 153 19.75 10.68 4.82
CA ASN A 153 20.91 9.81 4.79
C ASN A 153 20.79 8.95 3.53
N ALA A 154 21.63 9.24 2.54
CA ALA A 154 21.57 8.59 1.25
C ALA A 154 22.89 7.90 0.92
N LEU A 155 22.81 6.61 0.60
CA LEU A 155 23.91 5.86 0.00
C LEU A 155 23.56 5.59 -1.46
N SER A 156 24.24 6.24 -2.40
CA SER A 156 23.94 6.08 -3.83
C SER A 156 25.10 6.30 -4.79
N ASN A 157 25.00 5.73 -5.99
CA ASN A 157 25.99 5.97 -7.07
C ASN A 157 25.79 7.31 -7.79
N GLY A 158 24.65 7.97 -7.56
CA GLY A 158 24.37 9.33 -8.00
C GLY A 158 23.23 9.91 -7.19
N ASN A 159 23.44 11.11 -6.65
CA ASN A 159 22.43 11.83 -5.87
C ASN A 159 22.24 13.25 -6.40
N THR A 160 20.98 13.68 -6.47
CA THR A 160 20.63 15.10 -6.61
C THR A 160 20.06 15.62 -5.30
N GLY A 161 20.81 16.45 -4.60
CA GLY A 161 20.45 17.04 -3.32
C GLY A 161 20.59 16.09 -2.12
N GLY A 162 19.93 16.45 -1.03
CA GLY A 162 19.91 15.68 0.21
C GLY A 162 20.99 16.08 1.21
N VAL A 163 20.88 15.50 2.40
CA VAL A 163 21.81 15.67 3.52
C VAL A 163 22.52 14.33 3.75
N ASN A 164 23.73 14.37 4.31
CA ASN A 164 24.55 13.19 4.65
C ASN A 164 24.58 12.15 3.52
N VAL A 165 25.17 12.56 2.40
CA VAL A 165 25.21 11.75 1.19
C VAL A 165 26.55 11.02 1.12
N LEU A 166 26.49 9.70 0.99
CA LEU A 166 27.64 8.86 0.70
C LEU A 166 27.47 8.32 -0.71
N GLY A 167 28.41 8.64 -1.60
CA GLY A 167 28.22 8.30 -3.00
C GLY A 167 29.16 9.02 -3.94
N ASN A 168 29.17 8.60 -5.19
CA ASN A 168 29.87 9.32 -6.25
C ASN A 168 28.87 10.09 -7.12
N GLY A 169 29.35 11.05 -7.91
CA GLY A 169 28.53 11.73 -8.92
C GLY A 169 27.36 12.52 -8.31
N ASN A 170 27.55 13.13 -7.14
CA ASN A 170 26.49 13.88 -6.47
C ASN A 170 26.38 15.33 -6.98
N THR A 171 25.18 15.90 -6.88
CA THR A 171 24.93 17.30 -7.24
C THR A 171 24.00 17.99 -6.24
N GLY A 172 24.47 19.08 -5.62
CA GLY A 172 23.67 19.94 -4.74
C GLY A 172 23.38 19.39 -3.33
N GLY A 173 24.17 18.43 -2.84
CA GLY A 173 24.04 17.83 -1.51
C GLY A 173 24.79 18.58 -0.40
N VAL A 174 24.45 18.26 0.85
CA VAL A 174 25.11 18.78 2.07
C VAL A 174 25.73 17.62 2.85
N ASN A 175 26.96 17.81 3.35
CA ASN A 175 27.75 16.76 4.04
C ASN A 175 27.93 15.55 3.13
N VAL A 176 28.69 15.75 2.05
CA VAL A 176 28.86 14.74 1.00
C VAL A 176 30.21 14.07 1.14
N LEU A 177 30.22 12.75 1.15
CA LEU A 177 31.42 11.93 1.10
C LEU A 177 31.45 11.13 -0.21
N GLY A 178 32.48 11.38 -1.02
CA GLY A 178 32.76 10.63 -2.25
C GLY A 178 33.25 11.51 -3.40
N ASN A 179 33.33 10.96 -4.60
CA ASN A 179 34.06 11.56 -5.72
C ASN A 179 33.16 12.00 -6.88
N GLY A 180 33.64 12.95 -7.70
CA GLY A 180 32.91 13.41 -8.89
C GLY A 180 31.68 14.28 -8.58
N ASN A 181 31.72 14.97 -7.44
CA ASN A 181 30.65 15.80 -6.92
C ASN A 181 30.64 17.19 -7.56
N THR A 182 29.51 17.89 -7.57
CA THR A 182 29.41 19.28 -8.10
C THR A 182 28.32 20.08 -7.40
N GLY A 183 28.63 21.30 -6.96
CA GLY A 183 27.67 22.18 -6.31
C GLY A 183 27.29 21.75 -4.89
N ASP A 184 28.08 20.87 -4.29
CA ASP A 184 27.87 20.34 -2.94
C ASP A 184 28.49 21.24 -1.86
N VAL A 185 27.97 21.13 -0.63
CA VAL A 185 28.47 21.84 0.56
C VAL A 185 29.03 20.85 1.56
N ASN A 186 30.21 21.15 2.13
CA ASN A 186 30.95 20.29 3.05
C ASN A 186 31.25 18.92 2.43
N VAL A 187 32.19 18.90 1.49
CA VAL A 187 32.57 17.72 0.72
C VAL A 187 33.88 17.17 1.26
N LEU A 188 33.90 15.87 1.52
CA LEU A 188 35.11 15.10 1.74
C LEU A 188 35.33 14.20 0.53
N SER A 189 36.39 14.47 -0.25
CA SER A 189 36.67 13.75 -1.50
C SER A 189 38.16 13.69 -1.81
N ASP A 190 38.55 12.72 -2.65
CA ASP A 190 39.92 12.61 -3.18
C ASP A 190 40.12 13.53 -4.40
N ASN A 191 39.02 13.98 -5.03
CA ASN A 191 39.06 14.77 -6.25
C ASN A 191 38.24 16.06 -6.09
N LYS A 192 38.91 17.22 -6.21
CA LYS A 192 38.37 18.55 -5.86
C LYS A 192 37.72 19.26 -7.06
N ASN A 193 36.44 19.03 -7.32
CA ASN A 193 35.67 19.88 -8.22
C ASN A 193 34.43 20.45 -7.52
N GLY A 194 34.38 21.78 -7.32
CA GLY A 194 33.12 22.52 -7.19
C GLY A 194 32.31 22.41 -5.89
N GLY A 195 32.93 22.43 -4.71
CA GLY A 195 32.21 22.51 -3.43
C GLY A 195 32.61 23.73 -2.57
N VAL A 196 31.70 24.21 -1.71
CA VAL A 196 31.93 25.43 -0.89
C VAL A 196 32.98 25.20 0.21
N HIS A 197 33.13 23.97 0.72
CA HIS A 197 34.22 23.55 1.61
C HIS A 197 34.64 22.12 1.25
N VAL A 198 35.81 21.95 0.61
CA VAL A 198 36.32 20.63 0.19
C VAL A 198 37.57 20.28 1.01
N LEU A 199 37.50 19.21 1.78
CA LEU A 199 38.64 18.64 2.52
C LEU A 199 39.16 17.42 1.77
N GLY A 200 40.48 17.30 1.63
CA GLY A 200 41.13 16.14 1.00
C GLY A 200 41.40 15.04 2.03
N LEU A 201 41.22 13.78 1.64
CA LEU A 201 41.73 12.65 2.41
C LEU A 201 43.27 12.55 2.23
N PRO A 202 44.03 12.15 3.27
CA PRO A 202 45.49 12.01 3.21
C PRO A 202 45.95 10.87 2.30
#